data_AF-A0A954E475-F1
#
_entry.id   AF-A0A954E475-F1
#
_cell.length_a   1.000
_cell.length_b   1.000
_cell.length_c   1.000
_cell.angle_alpha   90.00
_cell.angle_beta   90.00
_cell.angle_gamma   90.00
#
_symmetry.space_group_name_H-M   'P 1'
#
loop_
_entity.id
_entity.type
_entity.pdbx_description
1 polymer ?
#
loop_
_entity_poly.entity_id
_entity_poly.type
_entity_poly.pdbx_seq_one_letter_code
_entity_poly.pdbx_strand_id
1 'polypeptide(L)'
;MGNDEHRLYLSNNDGWEAHVKPDASREYCYFKTPGDEHFHLLMIGEIYLQKGHEKCCLNCATRHGFITQERMHWQNTTAAEQPPTP
;
A
#
# COMPACT_ATOMS: atom_id res chain seq x y z
N MET A 1 8.37 9.07 -26.31
CA MET A 1 8.13 8.03 -25.29
C MET A 1 7.54 8.75 -24.10
N GLY A 2 6.30 8.45 -23.73
CA GLY A 2 5.66 9.11 -22.58
C GLY A 2 6.49 8.87 -21.33
N ASN A 3 6.59 9.86 -20.45
CA ASN A 3 7.23 9.70 -19.15
C ASN A 3 6.35 8.76 -18.33
N ASP A 4 6.70 7.47 -18.30
CA ASP A 4 5.97 6.46 -17.53
C ASP A 4 6.25 6.70 -16.04
N GLU A 5 5.43 7.55 -15.46
CA GLU A 5 5.56 7.96 -14.07
C GLU A 5 4.98 6.87 -13.17
N HIS A 6 5.85 5.97 -12.70
CA HIS A 6 5.49 4.91 -11.75
C HIS A 6 5.34 5.43 -10.31
N ARG A 7 4.46 6.42 -10.11
CA ARG A 7 4.17 6.93 -8.76
C ARG A 7 3.03 6.12 -8.13
N LEU A 8 3.23 5.80 -6.86
CA LEU A 8 2.21 5.22 -5.99
C LEU A 8 1.92 6.22 -4.88
N TYR A 9 0.64 6.37 -4.56
CA TYR A 9 0.14 7.22 -3.49
C TYR A 9 -0.64 6.37 -2.51
N LEU A 10 -0.60 6.73 -1.22
CA LEU A 10 -1.49 6.17 -0.22
C LEU A 10 -2.87 6.80 -0.38
N SER A 11 -3.90 5.98 -0.58
CA SER A 11 -5.27 6.47 -0.77
C SER A 11 -5.77 7.24 0.45
N ASN A 12 -5.38 6.81 1.65
CA ASN A 12 -5.59 7.47 2.93
C ASN A 12 -4.31 7.39 3.79
N ASN A 13 -4.03 8.43 4.58
CA ASN A 13 -2.87 8.44 5.47
C ASN A 13 -3.19 7.75 6.80
N ASP A 14 -3.60 6.49 6.71
CA ASP A 14 -4.20 5.75 7.82
C ASP A 14 -3.17 5.00 8.67
N GLY A 15 -1.93 5.52 8.73
CA GLY A 15 -0.80 4.91 9.44
C GLY A 15 -0.05 3.81 8.67
N TRP A 16 -0.22 3.76 7.34
CA TRP A 16 0.59 2.90 6.46
C TRP A 16 1.92 3.56 6.14
N GLU A 17 3.01 2.81 6.29
CA GLU A 17 4.36 3.23 5.95
C GLU A 17 4.96 2.32 4.86
N ALA A 18 5.75 2.89 3.95
CA ALA A 18 6.45 2.12 2.93
C ALA A 18 7.82 1.67 3.43
N HIS A 19 8.11 0.38 3.26
CA HIS A 19 9.38 -0.23 3.64
C HIS A 19 9.96 -1.01 2.47
N VAL A 20 11.28 -1.16 2.46
CA VAL A 20 11.99 -2.09 1.58
C VAL A 20 12.46 -3.25 2.43
N LYS A 21 12.12 -4.49 2.05
CA LYS A 21 12.51 -5.67 2.80
C LYS A 21 14.04 -5.82 2.80
N PRO A 22 14.73 -5.74 3.97
CA PRO A 22 16.19 -5.61 3.99
C PRO A 22 16.93 -6.95 3.92
N ASP A 23 16.26 -8.05 4.23
CA ASP A 23 16.90 -9.35 4.41
C ASP A 23 16.07 -10.51 3.84
N ALA A 24 16.64 -11.71 3.94
CA ALA A 24 16.01 -12.95 3.47
C ALA A 24 15.15 -13.64 4.56
N SER A 25 14.80 -12.95 5.65
CA SER A 25 13.90 -13.52 6.66
C SER A 25 12.55 -13.85 6.03
N ARG A 26 11.94 -14.98 6.43
CA ARG A 26 10.62 -15.37 5.92
C ARG A 26 9.55 -14.53 6.60
N GLU A 27 9.06 -13.54 5.87
CA GLU A 27 7.93 -12.72 6.29
C GLU A 27 6.87 -12.77 5.20
N TYR A 28 5.61 -12.69 5.61
CA TYR A 28 4.48 -12.89 4.72
C TYR A 28 3.57 -11.66 4.73
N CYS A 29 2.92 -11.41 3.60
CA CYS A 29 1.82 -10.49 3.49
C CYS A 29 0.68 -10.95 4.42
N TYR A 30 0.11 -10.03 5.18
CA TYR A 30 -0.99 -10.24 6.10
C TYR A 30 -2.29 -10.61 5.38
N PHE A 31 -2.45 -10.14 4.14
CA PHE A 31 -3.64 -10.40 3.33
C PHE A 31 -3.43 -11.60 2.40
N LYS A 32 -4.45 -12.46 2.30
CA LYS A 32 -4.55 -13.45 1.22
C LYS A 32 -5.43 -12.92 0.10
N THR A 33 -5.11 -13.28 -1.13
CA THR A 33 -6.08 -13.13 -2.22
C THR A 33 -7.21 -14.14 -2.01
N PRO A 34 -8.48 -13.78 -2.26
CA PRO A 34 -9.54 -14.77 -2.33
C PRO A 34 -9.17 -15.88 -3.33
N GLY A 35 -9.16 -17.13 -2.86
CA GLY A 35 -8.75 -18.29 -3.67
C GLY A 35 -7.28 -18.70 -3.54
N ASP A 36 -6.43 -17.90 -2.89
CA ASP A 36 -5.06 -18.31 -2.60
C ASP A 36 -5.03 -19.25 -1.37
N GLU A 37 -4.34 -20.38 -1.51
CA GLU A 37 -4.13 -21.32 -0.40
C GLU A 37 -3.10 -20.80 0.61
N HIS A 38 -2.18 -19.92 0.16
CA HIS A 38 -1.02 -19.47 0.92
C HIS A 38 -0.95 -17.94 1.00
N PHE A 39 -0.32 -17.41 2.06
CA PHE A 39 0.04 -15.99 2.12
C PHE A 39 1.22 -15.70 1.19
N HIS A 40 1.26 -14.49 0.62
CA HIS A 40 2.39 -14.09 -0.24
C HIS A 40 3.65 -13.92 0.59
N LEU A 41 4.75 -14.56 0.18
CA LEU A 41 6.07 -14.37 0.78
C LEU A 41 6.63 -13.01 0.32
N LEU A 42 7.10 -12.18 1.25
CA LEU A 42 7.79 -10.93 0.95
C LEU A 42 9.25 -11.22 0.63
N MET A 43 9.70 -10.77 -0.53
CA MET A 43 11.04 -11.03 -1.05
C MET A 43 12.03 -9.95 -0.62
N ILE A 44 13.31 -10.30 -0.52
CA ILE A 44 14.38 -9.33 -0.27
C ILE A 44 14.37 -8.24 -1.36
N GLY A 45 14.46 -6.98 -0.95
CA GLY A 45 14.38 -5.81 -1.83
C GLY A 45 12.97 -5.44 -2.28
N GLU A 46 11.94 -6.22 -1.92
CA GLU A 46 10.55 -5.89 -2.23
C GLU A 46 10.08 -4.67 -1.42
N ILE A 47 9.40 -3.74 -2.09
CA ILE A 47 8.68 -2.67 -1.42
C ILE A 47 7.37 -3.25 -0.89
N TYR A 48 7.08 -3.04 0.39
CA TYR A 48 5.83 -3.44 1.03
C TYR A 48 5.33 -2.31 1.94
N LEU A 49 4.04 -2.35 2.27
CA LEU A 49 3.46 -1.44 3.27
C LEU A 49 3.39 -2.10 4.64
N GLN A 50 3.56 -1.32 5.70
CA GLN A 50 3.41 -1.76 7.07
C GLN A 50 2.50 -0.83 7.87
N LYS A 51 1.57 -1.39 8.64
CA LYS A 51 0.78 -0.69 9.66
C LYS A 51 0.81 -1.51 10.94
N GLY A 52 1.52 -1.01 11.95
CA GLY A 52 1.82 -1.79 13.15
C GLY A 52 2.55 -3.10 12.82
N HIS A 53 1.88 -4.24 13.01
CA HIS A 53 2.41 -5.57 12.71
C HIS A 53 1.92 -6.14 11.36
N GLU A 54 1.01 -5.43 10.68
CA GLU A 54 0.44 -5.87 9.40
C GLU A 54 1.39 -5.48 8.27
N LYS A 55 2.01 -6.47 7.61
CA LYS A 55 2.81 -6.26 6.39
C LYS A 55 1.97 -6.57 5.16
N CYS A 56 2.06 -5.76 4.12
CA CYS A 56 1.22 -5.89 2.92
C CYS A 56 2.05 -5.68 1.65
N CYS A 57 2.11 -6.69 0.77
CA CYS A 57 2.75 -6.52 -0.54
C CYS A 57 1.96 -5.51 -1.41
N LEU A 58 2.62 -4.88 -2.39
CA LEU A 58 1.95 -3.85 -3.21
C LEU A 58 0.76 -4.40 -4.03
N ASN A 59 0.78 -5.69 -4.38
CA ASN A 59 -0.36 -6.33 -5.07
C ASN A 59 -1.60 -6.37 -4.17
N CYS A 60 -1.45 -6.82 -2.92
CA CYS A 60 -2.54 -6.80 -1.95
C CYS A 60 -2.92 -5.36 -1.60
N ALA A 61 -1.96 -4.46 -1.42
CA ALA A 61 -2.24 -3.06 -1.12
C ALA A 61 -3.07 -2.39 -2.22
N THR A 62 -2.78 -2.68 -3.49
CA THR A 62 -3.55 -2.19 -4.65
C THR A 62 -4.96 -2.77 -4.64
N ARG A 63 -5.09 -4.10 -4.47
CA ARG A 63 -6.41 -4.77 -4.44
C ARG A 63 -7.31 -4.27 -3.31
N HIS A 64 -6.73 -4.01 -2.14
CA HIS A 64 -7.45 -3.49 -0.98
C HIS A 64 -7.66 -1.97 -1.05
N GLY A 65 -7.11 -1.28 -2.05
CA GLY A 65 -7.27 0.15 -2.24
C GLY A 65 -6.44 1.03 -1.30
N PHE A 66 -5.44 0.47 -0.61
CA PHE A 66 -4.53 1.25 0.24
C PHE A 66 -3.59 2.12 -0.57
N ILE A 67 -3.24 1.69 -1.79
CA ILE A 67 -2.43 2.45 -2.72
C ILE A 67 -3.14 2.64 -4.06
N THR A 68 -2.76 3.71 -4.75
CA THR A 68 -3.25 4.07 -6.08
C THR A 68 -2.16 4.72 -6.91
N GLN A 69 -2.29 4.65 -8.23
CA GLN A 69 -1.47 5.42 -9.18
C GLN A 69 -2.10 6.77 -9.52
N GLU A 70 -3.34 7.03 -9.07
CA GLU A 70 -4.04 8.28 -9.33
C GLU A 70 -3.37 9.45 -8.58
N ARG A 71 -2.73 10.35 -9.33
CA ARG A 71 -2.05 11.53 -8.77
C ARG A 71 -2.97 12.45 -7.97
N MET A 72 -4.23 12.55 -8.38
CA MET A 72 -5.24 13.39 -7.73
C MET A 72 -6.14 12.59 -6.78
N HIS A 73 -5.64 11.47 -6.22
CA HIS A 73 -6.41 10.61 -5.31
C HIS A 73 -7.06 11.38 -4.14
N TRP A 74 -6.40 12.43 -3.66
CA TRP A 74 -6.87 13.30 -2.58
C TRP A 74 -8.11 14.14 -2.93
N GLN A 75 -8.43 14.30 -4.22
CA GLN A 75 -9.61 15.07 -4.67
C GLN A 75 -10.90 14.24 -4.64
N ASN A 76 -10.78 12.91 -4.75
CA ASN A 76 -11.91 11.98 -4.72
C ASN A 76 -12.32 11.60 -3.29
N THR A 77 -11.60 12.07 -2.28
CA THR A 77 -11.96 11.89 -0.86
C THR A 77 -13.02 12.94 -0.47
N THR A 78 -14.25 12.79 -0.96
CA THR A 78 -15.38 13.54 -0.40
C THR A 78 -15.62 13.08 1.05
N ALA A 79 -15.39 14.00 2.00
CA ALA A 79 -16.00 14.06 3.34
C ALA A 79 -15.31 13.44 4.59
N ALA A 80 -13.98 13.36 4.68
CA ALA A 80 -13.33 13.27 6.00
C ALA A 80 -12.10 14.18 6.06
N GLU A 81 -12.08 15.07 7.05
CA GLU A 81 -11.03 16.08 7.32
C GLU A 81 -10.99 17.31 6.39
N GLN A 82 -12.09 18.07 6.37
CA GLN A 82 -11.91 19.53 6.45
C GLN A 82 -11.74 19.91 7.92
N PRO A 83 -10.62 20.54 8.35
CA PRO A 83 -10.56 21.15 9.67
C PRO A 83 -11.64 22.24 9.78
N PRO A 84 -12.24 22.47 10.95
CA PRO A 84 -13.23 23.53 11.11
C PRO A 84 -12.56 24.87 10.75
N THR A 85 -13.11 25.54 9.73
CA THR A 85 -12.70 26.89 9.33
C THR A 85 -12.93 27.84 10.52
N PRO A 86 -11.97 28.73 10.86
CA PRO A 86 -12.11 29.67 11.96
C PRO A 86 -13.27 30.64 11.80
#